data_AF-A0A8C3S1X1-F1
#
_entry.id   AF-A0A8C3S1X1-F1
#
_cell.length_a   1.000
_cell.length_b   1.000
_cell.length_c   1.000
_cell.angle_alpha   90.00
_cell.angle_beta   90.00
_cell.angle_gamma   90.00
#
_symmetry.space_group_name_H-M   'P 1'
#
loop_
_entity.id
_entity.type
_entity.pdbx_description
1 polymer ?
#
loop_
_entity_poly.entity_id
_entity_poly.type
_entity_poly.pdbx_seq_one_letter_code
_entity_poly.pdbx_strand_id
1 'polypeptide(L)'
;MATSWGAEPPIGNSSCEAVACMKTILINADNPESSEYAQGRSEAQQVDPSRCTGGGTCPVKAGESSARARTPRKRAPAKEHRSGQRLVVQYIVPCMNSYGLCIVDNFLGHKIGDKVLQEVKALHLSDKFQDGELASQKSGSTKAIRGDKILWVEGNEQGCETIGYLLSRMDKLIMYADGKLGNYKIRGRHKAMVACYPGNGTGYVRHVDNPNGDGRCITCIYYLNKDWDSKLHGGILRIFPEGKSYVADVEPIFDRLLFFWSDRRNPHEVQPSYATRYAMTVWYFDAEERAEAKKKFRNLTDAGKTEAALHED
;
A
#
# COMPACT_ATOMS: atom_id res chain seq x y z
N MET A 1 -13.21 20.11 56.70
CA MET A 1 -13.68 18.73 56.93
C MET A 1 -13.51 17.96 55.64
N ALA A 2 -12.74 16.87 55.71
CA ALA A 2 -12.52 15.94 54.61
C ALA A 2 -13.69 14.97 54.50
N THR A 3 -14.01 14.55 53.27
CA THR A 3 -14.50 13.19 52.98
C THR A 3 -13.98 12.78 51.60
N SER A 4 -13.03 11.85 51.63
CA SER A 4 -12.49 11.06 50.51
C SER A 4 -13.39 9.85 50.21
N TRP A 5 -12.89 8.97 49.32
CA TRP A 5 -13.39 7.64 48.85
C TRP A 5 -14.34 7.73 47.65
N GLY A 6 -14.05 7.17 46.46
CA GLY A 6 -12.94 6.34 46.00
C GLY A 6 -13.32 5.65 44.66
N ALA A 7 -12.27 5.19 43.96
CA ALA A 7 -12.24 4.25 42.82
C ALA A 7 -12.57 4.78 41.41
N GLU A 8 -11.50 5.05 40.66
CA GLU A 8 -11.46 5.05 39.19
C GLU A 8 -11.67 3.63 38.64
N PRO A 9 -12.39 3.44 37.52
CA PRO A 9 -12.41 2.17 36.81
C PRO A 9 -11.17 2.05 35.90
N PRO A 10 -10.57 0.86 35.77
CA PRO A 10 -9.49 0.62 34.84
C PRO A 10 -10.08 0.42 33.43
N ILE A 11 -9.70 1.26 32.48
CA ILE A 11 -9.99 1.05 31.05
C ILE A 11 -8.64 1.21 30.36
N GLY A 12 -7.88 0.14 30.09
CA GLY A 12 -8.28 -1.03 29.34
C GLY A 12 -7.59 -0.92 27.98
N ASN A 13 -6.32 -1.33 27.92
CA ASN A 13 -5.55 -1.46 26.68
C ASN A 13 -6.29 -2.42 25.73
N SER A 14 -7.00 -1.89 24.73
CA SER A 14 -7.70 -2.72 23.73
C SER A 14 -7.64 -2.17 22.30
N SER A 15 -7.05 -0.98 22.06
CA SER A 15 -7.00 -0.40 20.70
C SER A 15 -5.99 -1.08 19.76
N CYS A 16 -4.96 -1.76 20.30
CA CYS A 16 -3.94 -2.45 19.50
C CYS A 16 -4.36 -3.87 19.06
N GLU A 17 -5.31 -4.51 19.75
CA GLU A 17 -5.65 -5.91 19.50
C GLU A 17 -6.54 -6.09 18.26
N ALA A 18 -7.41 -5.13 17.94
CA ALA A 18 -8.33 -5.25 16.82
C ALA A 18 -7.57 -5.35 15.47
N VAL A 19 -6.51 -4.57 15.28
CA VAL A 19 -5.68 -4.60 14.05
C VAL A 19 -4.62 -5.71 14.12
N ALA A 20 -4.08 -6.01 15.30
CA ALA A 20 -3.10 -7.10 15.47
C ALA A 20 -3.73 -8.49 15.25
N CYS A 21 -4.98 -8.70 15.67
CA CYS A 21 -5.72 -9.96 15.45
C CYS A 21 -5.98 -10.24 13.96
N MET A 22 -6.06 -9.20 13.12
CA MET A 22 -6.20 -9.35 11.66
C MET A 22 -4.94 -9.93 11.00
N LYS A 23 -3.75 -9.79 11.61
CA LYS A 23 -2.46 -10.19 11.00
C LYS A 23 -2.22 -11.71 10.97
N THR A 24 -2.81 -12.47 11.90
CA THR A 24 -2.28 -13.80 12.26
C THR A 24 -2.73 -14.94 11.33
N ILE A 25 -3.79 -14.80 10.53
CA ILE A 25 -4.46 -15.97 9.95
C ILE A 25 -3.96 -16.36 8.54
N LEU A 26 -3.33 -15.47 7.75
CA LEU A 26 -3.03 -15.78 6.33
C LEU A 26 -1.61 -15.47 5.81
N ILE A 27 -0.78 -14.71 6.52
CA ILE A 27 0.52 -14.25 5.98
C ILE A 27 1.65 -15.29 6.19
N ASN A 28 1.53 -16.19 7.19
CA ASN A 28 2.62 -17.11 7.54
C ASN A 28 2.74 -18.38 6.67
N ALA A 29 1.88 -18.57 5.66
CA ALA A 29 1.85 -19.83 4.90
C ALA A 29 2.80 -19.89 3.69
N ASP A 30 3.43 -18.78 3.26
CA ASP A 30 4.08 -18.74 1.94
C ASP A 30 5.51 -18.10 1.91
N ASN A 31 6.23 -18.03 3.03
CA ASN A 31 7.63 -17.59 3.03
C ASN A 31 8.59 -18.59 3.70
N PRO A 32 9.34 -19.43 2.94
CA PRO A 32 10.27 -20.40 3.52
C PRO A 32 11.63 -19.79 3.96
N GLU A 33 11.88 -18.49 3.74
CA GLU A 33 13.20 -17.88 4.02
C GLU A 33 13.30 -17.13 5.36
N SER A 34 12.31 -17.20 6.25
CA SER A 34 12.35 -16.48 7.54
C SER A 34 12.81 -17.32 8.75
N SER A 35 13.44 -18.49 8.55
CA SER A 35 13.85 -19.37 9.67
C SER A 35 15.35 -19.45 9.97
N GLU A 36 16.24 -18.79 9.22
CA GLU A 36 17.70 -18.96 9.39
C GLU A 36 18.45 -17.79 10.04
N TYR A 37 17.78 -16.89 10.75
CA TYR A 37 18.45 -15.88 11.59
C TYR A 37 18.05 -16.00 13.06
N ALA A 38 18.33 -17.16 13.64
CA ALA A 38 18.33 -17.34 15.08
C ALA A 38 19.27 -18.49 15.48
N GLN A 39 20.58 -18.31 15.31
CA GLN A 39 21.61 -18.91 16.16
C GLN A 39 22.99 -18.38 15.76
N GLY A 40 23.57 -17.56 16.63
CA GLY A 40 24.96 -17.15 16.57
C GLY A 40 25.79 -17.82 17.67
N ARG A 41 27.09 -17.98 17.39
CA ARG A 41 28.23 -18.49 18.20
C ARG A 41 28.45 -20.00 18.13
N SER A 42 29.67 -20.53 18.05
CA SER A 42 31.03 -19.98 17.87
C SER A 42 31.94 -21.16 17.52
N GLU A 43 32.97 -20.98 16.70
CA GLU A 43 34.35 -21.42 16.98
C GLU A 43 35.27 -21.22 15.77
N ALA A 44 36.52 -20.90 16.09
CA ALA A 44 37.59 -20.55 15.18
C ALA A 44 38.46 -21.76 14.82
N GLN A 45 39.35 -21.52 13.85
CA GLN A 45 40.63 -22.19 13.57
C GLN A 45 40.65 -23.46 12.70
N GLN A 46 41.16 -23.27 11.48
CA GLN A 46 42.52 -23.65 11.03
C GLN A 46 42.54 -24.26 9.61
N VAL A 47 43.51 -23.76 8.85
CA VAL A 47 43.89 -24.09 7.48
C VAL A 47 45.12 -24.99 7.54
N ASP A 48 45.18 -26.10 6.79
CA ASP A 48 46.31 -26.46 5.90
C ASP A 48 46.04 -27.79 5.12
N PRO A 49 46.82 -28.17 4.07
CA PRO A 49 46.29 -28.67 2.81
C PRO A 49 46.94 -30.02 2.38
N SER A 50 46.85 -30.34 1.08
CA SER A 50 47.57 -31.41 0.34
C SER A 50 46.95 -32.82 0.46
N ARG A 51 46.97 -33.73 -0.52
CA ARG A 51 47.74 -33.91 -1.76
C ARG A 51 47.13 -35.10 -2.58
N CYS A 52 47.60 -35.26 -3.83
CA CYS A 52 47.67 -36.50 -4.64
C CYS A 52 46.46 -36.82 -5.57
N THR A 53 46.53 -36.55 -6.89
CA THR A 53 47.22 -37.24 -8.02
C THR A 53 46.58 -38.54 -8.48
N GLY A 54 46.26 -38.63 -9.78
CA GLY A 54 46.07 -39.90 -10.48
C GLY A 54 45.23 -39.80 -11.76
N GLY A 55 45.89 -39.61 -12.91
CA GLY A 55 45.28 -39.80 -14.23
C GLY A 55 45.25 -41.28 -14.62
N GLY A 56 44.35 -41.63 -15.56
CA GLY A 56 44.25 -42.98 -16.11
C GLY A 56 43.09 -43.18 -17.09
N THR A 57 43.42 -42.95 -18.36
CA THR A 57 42.87 -43.47 -19.64
C THR A 57 41.61 -44.38 -19.68
N CYS A 58 40.75 -44.08 -20.68
CA CYS A 58 39.63 -44.88 -21.21
C CYS A 58 40.05 -46.22 -21.83
N PRO A 59 39.07 -47.14 -22.04
CA PRO A 59 38.73 -47.48 -23.43
C PRO A 59 37.22 -47.61 -23.72
N VAL A 60 36.94 -47.61 -25.02
CA VAL A 60 35.68 -47.51 -25.77
C VAL A 60 34.82 -48.78 -25.69
N LYS A 61 33.49 -48.64 -25.59
CA LYS A 61 32.52 -49.50 -26.31
C LYS A 61 31.28 -48.71 -26.73
N ALA A 62 30.94 -48.85 -28.00
CA ALA A 62 29.73 -48.37 -28.66
C ALA A 62 28.51 -49.25 -28.30
N GLY A 63 27.32 -48.64 -28.30
CA GLY A 63 26.03 -49.30 -28.17
C GLY A 63 24.89 -48.30 -28.30
N GLU A 64 24.01 -48.52 -29.26
CA GLU A 64 23.07 -47.58 -29.84
C GLU A 64 21.78 -47.33 -29.03
N SER A 65 21.12 -46.21 -29.39
CA SER A 65 19.67 -45.96 -29.38
C SER A 65 18.96 -45.63 -28.05
N SER A 66 18.53 -44.37 -27.94
CA SER A 66 17.10 -44.01 -27.97
C SER A 66 16.96 -42.51 -27.71
N ALA A 67 16.57 -41.78 -28.75
CA ALA A 67 16.25 -40.36 -28.69
C ALA A 67 15.01 -40.15 -27.81
N ARG A 68 15.21 -39.78 -26.55
CA ARG A 68 14.12 -39.32 -25.69
C ARG A 68 13.82 -37.87 -26.03
N ALA A 69 12.80 -37.67 -26.88
CA ALA A 69 12.24 -36.37 -27.17
C ALA A 69 11.91 -35.64 -25.85
N ARG A 70 12.68 -34.59 -25.55
CA ARG A 70 12.35 -33.64 -24.48
C ARG A 70 11.14 -32.84 -24.93
N THR A 71 9.99 -33.17 -24.39
CA THR A 71 8.79 -32.33 -24.47
C THR A 71 9.12 -30.94 -23.90
N PRO A 72 8.69 -29.84 -24.55
CA PRO A 72 8.90 -28.51 -24.00
C PRO A 72 8.06 -28.39 -22.73
N ARG A 73 8.72 -28.27 -21.56
CA ARG A 73 8.07 -27.89 -20.31
C ARG A 73 7.42 -26.53 -20.52
N LYS A 74 6.09 -26.50 -20.65
CA LYS A 74 5.29 -25.28 -20.51
C LYS A 74 5.65 -24.65 -19.16
N ARG A 75 6.27 -23.46 -19.18
CA ARG A 75 6.53 -22.65 -17.98
C ARG A 75 5.23 -22.45 -17.22
N ALA A 76 5.19 -22.80 -15.93
CA ALA A 76 4.02 -22.65 -15.10
C ALA A 76 3.84 -21.16 -14.71
N PRO A 77 2.77 -20.47 -15.15
CA PRO A 77 2.42 -19.12 -14.68
C PRO A 77 1.44 -19.17 -13.50
N ALA A 78 1.22 -20.33 -12.89
CA ALA A 78 0.01 -20.60 -12.11
C ALA A 78 0.11 -20.32 -10.59
N LYS A 79 1.30 -20.15 -10.01
CA LYS A 79 1.45 -19.98 -8.55
C LYS A 79 1.10 -18.56 -8.08
N GLU A 80 1.64 -17.53 -8.74
CA GLU A 80 1.40 -16.12 -8.36
C GLU A 80 -0.03 -15.66 -8.67
N HIS A 81 -0.66 -16.22 -9.71
CA HIS A 81 -2.05 -15.90 -10.08
C HIS A 81 -3.05 -16.45 -9.04
N ARG A 82 -2.78 -17.63 -8.48
CA ARG A 82 -3.63 -18.25 -7.46
C ARG A 82 -3.49 -17.58 -6.09
N SER A 83 -2.29 -17.08 -5.73
CA SER A 83 -2.07 -16.43 -4.44
C SER A 83 -2.81 -15.08 -4.35
N GLY A 84 -2.78 -14.26 -5.42
CA GLY A 84 -3.47 -12.98 -5.45
C GLY A 84 -5.00 -13.09 -5.37
N GLN A 85 -5.59 -14.02 -6.13
CA GLN A 85 -7.04 -14.29 -6.06
C GLN A 85 -7.47 -14.79 -4.68
N ARG A 86 -6.67 -15.68 -4.08
CA ARG A 86 -6.94 -16.21 -2.74
C ARG A 86 -6.89 -15.09 -1.69
N LEU A 87 -5.86 -14.24 -1.73
CA LEU A 87 -5.73 -13.08 -0.86
C LEU A 87 -6.98 -12.17 -0.95
N VAL A 88 -7.46 -11.92 -2.17
CA VAL A 88 -8.63 -11.05 -2.36
C VAL A 88 -9.89 -11.67 -1.78
N VAL A 89 -10.21 -12.91 -2.15
CA VAL A 89 -11.47 -13.57 -1.76
C VAL A 89 -11.50 -13.91 -0.28
N GLN A 90 -10.38 -14.34 0.29
CA GLN A 90 -10.33 -14.83 1.68
C GLN A 90 -10.02 -13.73 2.70
N TYR A 91 -9.48 -12.59 2.27
CA TYR A 91 -9.03 -11.56 3.20
C TYR A 91 -9.50 -10.15 2.81
N ILE A 92 -9.10 -9.63 1.65
CA ILE A 92 -9.39 -8.22 1.29
C ILE A 92 -10.89 -7.94 1.25
N VAL A 93 -11.65 -8.77 0.53
CA VAL A 93 -13.11 -8.61 0.40
C VAL A 93 -13.82 -8.73 1.75
N PRO A 94 -13.62 -9.80 2.54
CA PRO A 94 -14.22 -9.89 3.88
C PRO A 94 -13.86 -8.72 4.79
N CYS A 95 -12.60 -8.28 4.77
CA CYS A 95 -12.10 -7.20 5.62
C CYS A 95 -12.74 -5.85 5.25
N MET A 96 -12.73 -5.50 3.96
CA MET A 96 -13.36 -4.28 3.45
C MET A 96 -14.87 -4.24 3.73
N ASN A 97 -15.58 -5.35 3.54
CA ASN A 97 -17.03 -5.41 3.77
C ASN A 97 -17.40 -5.37 5.25
N SER A 98 -16.55 -5.89 6.15
CA SER A 98 -16.85 -5.96 7.60
C SER A 98 -16.38 -4.72 8.36
N TYR A 99 -15.19 -4.21 8.03
CA TYR A 99 -14.50 -3.18 8.80
C TYR A 99 -14.38 -1.84 8.05
N GLY A 100 -14.57 -1.84 6.74
CA GLY A 100 -14.44 -0.64 5.91
C GLY A 100 -13.01 -0.26 5.52
N LEU A 101 -12.02 -1.07 5.93
CA LEU A 101 -10.61 -0.93 5.62
C LEU A 101 -9.92 -2.31 5.63
N CYS A 102 -8.77 -2.43 4.99
CA CYS A 102 -7.97 -3.66 4.95
C CYS A 102 -6.47 -3.34 4.82
N ILE A 103 -5.63 -4.01 5.62
CA ILE A 103 -4.16 -3.85 5.61
C ILE A 103 -3.51 -5.14 5.13
N VAL A 104 -2.58 -5.03 4.17
CA VAL A 104 -1.74 -6.12 3.67
C VAL A 104 -0.27 -5.72 3.86
N ASP A 105 0.42 -6.36 4.79
CA ASP A 105 1.87 -6.17 5.01
C ASP A 105 2.68 -7.09 4.07
N ASN A 106 3.92 -6.68 3.75
CA ASN A 106 4.84 -7.41 2.88
C ASN A 106 4.26 -7.68 1.48
N PHE A 107 3.62 -6.68 0.87
CA PHE A 107 2.83 -6.86 -0.34
C PHE A 107 3.66 -7.26 -1.57
N LEU A 108 4.76 -6.56 -1.85
CA LEU A 108 5.65 -6.84 -2.98
C LEU A 108 6.92 -7.59 -2.56
N GLY A 109 7.23 -7.60 -1.28
CA GLY A 109 8.47 -8.09 -0.71
C GLY A 109 9.61 -7.08 -0.79
N HIS A 110 10.59 -7.24 0.09
CA HIS A 110 11.65 -6.26 0.32
C HIS A 110 12.41 -5.84 -0.93
N LYS A 111 12.71 -6.77 -1.84
CA LYS A 111 13.48 -6.50 -3.07
C LYS A 111 12.74 -5.57 -4.04
N ILE A 112 11.44 -5.76 -4.21
CA ILE A 112 10.64 -4.95 -5.13
C ILE A 112 10.24 -3.64 -4.45
N GLY A 113 9.84 -3.69 -3.18
CA GLY A 113 9.54 -2.48 -2.41
C GLY A 113 10.70 -1.51 -2.35
N ASP A 114 11.95 -1.99 -2.27
CA ASP A 114 13.14 -1.12 -2.26
C ASP A 114 13.32 -0.40 -3.59
N LYS A 115 13.09 -1.10 -4.71
CA LYS A 115 13.14 -0.48 -6.03
C LYS A 115 12.09 0.61 -6.19
N VAL A 116 10.86 0.39 -5.74
CA VAL A 116 9.82 1.43 -5.73
C VAL A 116 10.28 2.64 -4.89
N LEU A 117 10.87 2.40 -3.71
CA LEU A 117 11.40 3.47 -2.86
C LEU A 117 12.53 4.25 -3.56
N GLN A 118 13.43 3.58 -4.29
CA GLN A 118 14.49 4.28 -5.04
C GLN A 118 13.90 5.16 -6.15
N GLU A 119 12.90 4.67 -6.89
CA GLU A 119 12.21 5.47 -7.92
C GLU A 119 11.51 6.69 -7.29
N VAL A 120 10.79 6.51 -6.17
CA VAL A 120 10.15 7.62 -5.45
C VAL A 120 11.15 8.64 -4.92
N LYS A 121 12.30 8.20 -4.40
CA LYS A 121 13.38 9.11 -3.97
C LYS A 121 13.97 9.86 -5.16
N ALA A 122 14.19 9.20 -6.29
CA ALA A 122 14.68 9.85 -7.51
C ALA A 122 13.68 10.90 -8.03
N LEU A 123 12.38 10.61 -8.00
CA LEU A 123 11.33 11.58 -8.33
C LEU A 123 11.35 12.78 -7.37
N HIS A 124 11.50 12.55 -6.06
CA HIS A 124 11.57 13.64 -5.10
C HIS A 124 12.81 14.54 -5.30
N LEU A 125 13.95 13.94 -5.67
CA LEU A 125 15.18 14.68 -6.01
C LEU A 125 15.11 15.43 -7.35
N SER A 126 14.07 15.21 -8.16
CA SER A 126 13.92 15.87 -9.47
C SER A 126 13.26 17.24 -9.40
N ASP A 127 12.93 17.73 -8.20
CA ASP A 127 12.23 19.00 -7.94
C ASP A 127 10.88 19.18 -8.66
N LYS A 128 10.27 18.08 -9.13
CA LYS A 128 8.95 18.07 -9.76
C LYS A 128 7.78 18.04 -8.77
N PHE A 129 8.07 17.84 -7.49
CA PHE A 129 7.06 17.80 -6.44
C PHE A 129 6.49 19.20 -6.21
N GLN A 130 5.16 19.29 -6.14
CA GLN A 130 4.43 20.52 -5.85
C GLN A 130 3.78 20.44 -4.47
N ASP A 131 3.47 21.57 -3.85
CA ASP A 131 2.74 21.56 -2.59
C ASP A 131 1.35 20.92 -2.78
N GLY A 132 0.94 20.09 -1.82
CA GLY A 132 -0.35 19.43 -1.87
C GLY A 132 -1.49 20.44 -1.72
N GLU A 133 -2.31 20.58 -2.75
CA GLU A 133 -3.49 21.46 -2.72
C GLU A 133 -4.81 20.66 -2.60
N LEU A 134 -5.89 21.36 -2.23
CA LEU A 134 -7.25 20.82 -2.32
C LEU A 134 -7.92 21.30 -3.60
N ALA A 135 -8.71 20.43 -4.24
CA ALA A 135 -9.53 20.77 -5.42
C ALA A 135 -10.61 21.85 -5.17
N SER A 136 -10.81 22.32 -3.93
CA SER A 136 -11.86 23.30 -3.57
C SER A 136 -11.37 24.35 -2.55
N GLN A 137 -10.10 24.75 -2.60
CA GLN A 137 -9.67 25.88 -1.76
C GLN A 137 -10.41 27.16 -2.16
N LYS A 138 -11.28 27.65 -1.27
CA LYS A 138 -11.79 29.02 -1.34
C LYS A 138 -10.64 29.96 -0.97
N SER A 139 -10.40 30.99 -1.79
CA SER A 139 -9.45 32.06 -1.50
C SER A 139 -9.71 32.64 -0.10
N GLY A 140 -8.71 32.57 0.80
CA GLY A 140 -8.76 33.19 2.14
C GLY A 140 -8.59 32.28 3.36
N SER A 141 -8.42 30.95 3.21
CA SER A 141 -8.10 30.08 4.35
C SER A 141 -6.61 30.17 4.73
N THR A 142 -6.31 30.69 5.92
CA THR A 142 -4.94 30.92 6.41
C THR A 142 -4.27 29.69 7.04
N LYS A 143 -4.97 28.56 7.23
CA LYS A 143 -4.40 27.34 7.78
C LYS A 143 -4.04 26.35 6.67
N ALA A 144 -2.80 25.88 6.66
CA ALA A 144 -2.36 24.78 5.82
C ALA A 144 -3.15 23.51 6.19
N ILE A 145 -3.98 23.02 5.26
CA ILE A 145 -4.84 21.85 5.44
C ILE A 145 -4.00 20.56 5.36
N ARG A 146 -2.95 20.60 4.54
CA ARG A 146 -1.97 19.54 4.36
C ARG A 146 -0.59 20.16 4.19
N GLY A 147 0.45 19.45 4.63
CA GLY A 147 1.84 19.90 4.60
C GLY A 147 2.76 18.99 3.78
N ASP A 148 2.19 18.16 2.91
CA ASP A 148 2.94 17.30 2.00
C ASP A 148 3.19 17.95 0.65
N LYS A 149 4.19 17.42 -0.04
CA LYS A 149 4.42 17.66 -1.45
C LYS A 149 4.01 16.45 -2.26
N ILE A 150 3.43 16.65 -3.44
CA ILE A 150 2.92 15.60 -4.29
C ILE A 150 3.44 15.66 -5.73
N LEU A 151 3.44 14.51 -6.38
CA LEU A 151 3.64 14.36 -7.82
C LEU A 151 2.69 13.28 -8.33
N TRP A 152 2.01 13.56 -9.44
CA TRP A 152 1.16 12.57 -10.12
C TRP A 152 1.97 11.81 -11.17
N VAL A 153 1.86 10.47 -11.15
CA VAL A 153 2.56 9.58 -12.09
C VAL A 153 1.61 8.53 -12.68
N GLU A 154 1.74 8.26 -13.97
CA GLU A 154 1.04 7.18 -14.68
C GLU A 154 1.64 5.81 -14.36
N GLY A 155 2.95 5.77 -14.11
CA GLY A 155 3.75 4.55 -13.96
C GLY A 155 4.31 4.02 -15.28
N ASN A 156 4.29 4.81 -16.34
CA ASN A 156 4.92 4.49 -17.64
C ASN A 156 6.04 5.47 -18.02
N GLU A 157 6.30 6.47 -17.17
CA GLU A 157 7.38 7.42 -17.31
C GLU A 157 8.74 6.73 -17.15
N GLN A 158 9.76 7.30 -17.80
CA GLN A 158 11.13 6.82 -17.66
C GLN A 158 11.57 6.87 -16.19
N GLY A 159 12.06 5.75 -15.65
CA GLY A 159 12.45 5.64 -14.25
C GLY A 159 11.30 5.37 -13.27
N CYS A 160 10.10 5.06 -13.77
CA CYS A 160 8.92 4.66 -12.99
C CYS A 160 8.49 3.22 -13.30
N GLU A 161 9.38 2.36 -13.80
CA GLU A 161 9.04 1.01 -14.25
C GLU A 161 8.55 0.12 -13.09
N THR A 162 9.16 0.22 -11.90
CA THR A 162 8.73 -0.55 -10.73
C THR A 162 7.48 0.04 -10.10
N ILE A 163 7.31 1.37 -10.14
CA ILE A 163 6.04 2.03 -9.83
C ILE A 163 4.93 1.48 -10.72
N GLY A 164 5.13 1.42 -12.04
CA GLY A 164 4.17 0.83 -12.98
C GLY A 164 3.83 -0.63 -12.65
N TYR A 165 4.84 -1.41 -12.24
CA TYR A 165 4.63 -2.78 -11.76
C TYR A 165 3.74 -2.80 -10.50
N LEU A 166 4.02 -1.98 -9.48
CA LEU A 166 3.19 -1.84 -8.27
C LEU A 166 1.74 -1.52 -8.64
N LEU A 167 1.51 -0.53 -9.52
CA LEU A 167 0.16 -0.15 -9.94
C LEU A 167 -0.55 -1.31 -10.63
N SER A 168 0.13 -2.05 -11.51
CA SER A 168 -0.44 -3.24 -12.14
C SER A 168 -0.83 -4.34 -11.14
N ARG A 169 -0.12 -4.44 -10.01
CA ARG A 169 -0.41 -5.40 -8.94
C ARG A 169 -1.63 -4.96 -8.14
N MET A 170 -1.74 -3.66 -7.81
CA MET A 170 -2.95 -3.10 -7.18
C MET A 170 -4.19 -3.31 -8.07
N ASP A 171 -4.08 -3.00 -9.36
CA ASP A 171 -5.16 -3.13 -10.35
C ASP A 171 -5.65 -4.58 -10.46
N LYS A 172 -4.73 -5.55 -10.41
CA LYS A 172 -5.08 -6.98 -10.39
C LYS A 172 -5.85 -7.39 -9.13
N LEU A 173 -5.51 -6.85 -7.95
CA LEU A 173 -6.27 -7.15 -6.73
C LEU A 173 -7.72 -6.65 -6.85
N ILE A 174 -7.90 -5.41 -7.32
CA ILE A 174 -9.22 -4.83 -7.55
C ILE A 174 -10.00 -5.62 -8.60
N MET A 175 -9.37 -6.04 -9.69
CA MET A 175 -10.00 -6.88 -10.71
C MET A 175 -10.50 -8.21 -10.14
N TYR A 176 -9.73 -8.88 -9.27
CA TYR A 176 -10.20 -10.11 -8.61
C TYR A 176 -11.35 -9.86 -7.62
N ALA A 177 -11.43 -8.64 -7.10
CA ALA A 177 -12.46 -8.20 -6.16
C ALA A 177 -13.74 -7.71 -6.85
N ASP A 178 -13.74 -7.60 -8.19
CA ASP A 178 -14.88 -7.11 -8.97
C ASP A 178 -16.17 -7.87 -8.60
N GLY A 179 -17.23 -7.10 -8.38
CA GLY A 179 -18.55 -7.57 -7.92
C GLY A 179 -18.61 -8.07 -6.47
N LYS A 180 -17.55 -7.92 -5.66
CA LYS A 180 -17.53 -8.39 -4.25
C LYS A 180 -17.27 -7.29 -3.22
N LEU A 181 -16.88 -6.09 -3.67
CA LEU A 181 -16.60 -4.92 -2.83
C LEU A 181 -17.86 -4.04 -2.78
N GLY A 182 -18.76 -4.36 -1.85
CA GLY A 182 -20.09 -3.73 -1.79
C GLY A 182 -20.86 -3.90 -3.10
N ASN A 183 -21.53 -2.83 -3.54
CA ASN A 183 -22.28 -2.78 -4.79
C ASN A 183 -21.54 -2.04 -5.92
N TYR A 184 -20.24 -1.77 -5.74
CA TYR A 184 -19.47 -0.95 -6.68
C TYR A 184 -19.05 -1.74 -7.93
N LYS A 185 -19.04 -1.04 -9.07
CA LYS A 185 -18.51 -1.52 -10.35
C LYS A 185 -17.26 -0.73 -10.70
N ILE A 186 -16.11 -1.28 -10.35
CA ILE A 186 -14.85 -0.56 -10.47
C ILE A 186 -14.31 -0.70 -11.89
N ARG A 187 -14.17 0.43 -12.60
CA ARG A 187 -13.81 0.46 -14.04
C ARG A 187 -12.59 1.32 -14.37
N GLY A 188 -12.00 1.98 -13.38
CA GLY A 188 -10.80 2.77 -13.56
C GLY A 188 -10.28 3.31 -12.24
N ARG A 189 -9.16 4.02 -12.31
CA ARG A 189 -8.56 4.77 -11.21
C ARG A 189 -7.89 6.03 -11.73
N HIS A 190 -7.61 6.97 -10.83
CA HIS A 190 -6.67 8.07 -11.12
C HIS A 190 -5.25 7.55 -11.36
N LYS A 191 -4.39 8.46 -11.86
CA LYS A 191 -2.93 8.35 -11.73
C LYS A 191 -2.53 8.14 -10.27
N ALA A 192 -1.31 7.65 -10.05
CA ALA A 192 -0.79 7.52 -8.70
C ALA A 192 -0.31 8.87 -8.19
N MET A 193 -0.81 9.28 -7.02
CA MET A 193 -0.30 10.42 -6.28
C MET A 193 0.84 9.93 -5.39
N VAL A 194 2.08 10.27 -5.75
CA VAL A 194 3.25 10.10 -4.87
C VAL A 194 3.28 11.29 -3.93
N ALA A 195 3.30 11.04 -2.63
CA ALA A 195 3.31 12.07 -1.59
C ALA A 195 4.54 11.95 -0.71
N CYS A 196 5.09 13.10 -0.32
CA CYS A 196 6.21 13.27 0.60
C CYS A 196 5.83 14.27 1.69
N TYR A 197 5.73 13.80 2.93
CA TYR A 197 5.68 14.67 4.10
C TYR A 197 7.13 14.88 4.57
N PRO A 198 7.68 16.09 4.49
CA PRO A 198 9.12 16.32 4.69
C PRO A 198 9.57 16.32 6.17
N GLY A 199 8.71 15.89 7.09
CA GLY A 199 8.95 15.97 8.54
C GLY A 199 8.46 17.30 9.13
N ASN A 200 9.16 17.81 10.15
CA ASN A 200 8.86 19.10 10.81
C ASN A 200 7.42 19.25 11.34
N GLY A 201 6.78 18.15 11.72
CA GLY A 201 5.40 18.15 12.20
C GLY A 201 4.35 18.34 11.10
N THR A 202 4.73 18.24 9.81
CA THR A 202 3.76 18.26 8.71
C THR A 202 2.80 17.09 8.79
N GLY A 203 1.55 17.33 8.45
CA GLY A 203 0.48 16.34 8.49
C GLY A 203 -0.66 16.73 7.55
N TYR A 204 -1.79 16.05 7.69
CA TYR A 204 -3.01 16.35 6.94
C TYR A 204 -4.17 16.31 7.93
N VAL A 205 -4.84 17.45 8.10
CA VAL A 205 -6.03 17.56 8.94
C VAL A 205 -7.10 16.53 8.55
N ARG A 206 -7.95 16.20 9.52
CA ARG A 206 -9.05 15.26 9.32
C ARG A 206 -9.93 15.66 8.14
N HIS A 207 -10.11 14.73 7.20
CA HIS A 207 -10.91 14.92 6.01
C HIS A 207 -11.58 13.61 5.57
N VAL A 208 -12.40 13.70 4.54
CA VAL A 208 -12.98 12.57 3.80
C VAL A 208 -12.48 12.70 2.38
N ASP A 209 -12.03 11.60 1.77
CA ASP A 209 -11.49 11.65 0.41
C ASP A 209 -12.58 12.06 -0.58
N ASN A 210 -13.73 11.38 -0.58
CA ASN A 210 -14.87 11.65 -1.44
C ASN A 210 -16.11 12.10 -0.63
N PRO A 211 -16.17 13.37 -0.20
CA PRO A 211 -17.29 13.86 0.60
C PRO A 211 -18.56 14.15 -0.22
N ASN A 212 -18.43 14.33 -1.53
CA ASN A 212 -19.45 14.91 -2.40
C ASN A 212 -19.87 14.00 -3.57
N GLY A 213 -19.38 12.76 -3.61
CA GLY A 213 -19.72 11.79 -4.66
C GLY A 213 -19.08 12.11 -6.01
N ASP A 214 -17.75 12.23 -6.06
CA ASP A 214 -16.98 12.48 -7.28
C ASP A 214 -16.62 11.20 -8.08
N GLY A 215 -17.07 10.05 -7.59
CA GLY A 215 -16.85 8.72 -8.16
C GLY A 215 -15.82 7.88 -7.42
N ARG A 216 -14.95 8.46 -6.57
CA ARG A 216 -13.93 7.69 -5.85
C ARG A 216 -14.57 6.82 -4.79
N CYS A 217 -14.43 5.50 -4.92
CA CYS A 217 -15.05 4.54 -4.00
C CYS A 217 -14.04 3.86 -3.08
N ILE A 218 -12.81 3.61 -3.55
CA ILE A 218 -11.75 2.96 -2.78
C ILE A 218 -10.48 3.80 -2.86
N THR A 219 -9.91 4.09 -1.69
CA THR A 219 -8.57 4.64 -1.54
C THR A 219 -7.61 3.49 -1.29
N CYS A 220 -6.53 3.43 -2.07
CA CYS A 220 -5.48 2.44 -1.95
C CYS A 220 -4.14 3.14 -1.74
N ILE A 221 -3.47 2.88 -0.61
CA ILE A 221 -2.21 3.51 -0.23
C ILE A 221 -1.13 2.45 -0.07
N TYR A 222 0.04 2.70 -0.66
CA TYR A 222 1.24 1.90 -0.45
C TYR A 222 2.32 2.72 0.27
N TYR A 223 2.84 2.18 1.36
CA TYR A 223 3.83 2.84 2.22
C TYR A 223 5.25 2.33 1.97
N LEU A 224 6.22 3.24 2.10
CA LEU A 224 7.59 3.07 1.60
C LEU A 224 8.65 3.33 2.67
N ASN A 225 8.27 3.46 3.94
CA ASN A 225 9.14 4.01 4.98
C ASN A 225 9.82 2.89 5.77
N LYS A 226 11.10 2.64 5.45
CA LYS A 226 11.92 1.63 6.14
C LYS A 226 12.17 2.04 7.58
N ASP A 227 12.18 1.05 8.46
CA ASP A 227 12.52 1.21 9.88
C ASP A 227 11.71 2.31 10.58
N TRP A 228 10.45 2.48 10.17
CA TRP A 228 9.56 3.51 10.71
C TRP A 228 9.12 3.16 12.13
N ASP A 229 9.60 3.92 13.12
CA ASP A 229 9.06 3.94 14.47
C ASP A 229 8.09 5.11 14.65
N SER A 230 6.79 4.82 14.76
CA SER A 230 5.76 5.85 14.95
C SER A 230 5.87 6.61 16.27
N LYS A 231 6.51 6.06 17.30
CA LYS A 231 6.73 6.77 18.58
C LYS A 231 7.78 7.88 18.44
N LEU A 232 8.74 7.70 17.53
CA LEU A 232 9.81 8.68 17.26
C LEU A 232 9.44 9.60 16.09
N HIS A 233 8.92 9.02 15.01
CA HIS A 233 8.70 9.72 13.75
C HIS A 233 7.26 10.24 13.58
N GLY A 234 6.31 9.82 14.41
CA GLY A 234 4.89 10.17 14.27
C GLY A 234 4.30 9.62 12.96
N GLY A 235 3.57 10.48 12.22
CA GLY A 235 3.12 10.20 10.86
C GLY A 235 2.05 9.10 10.71
N ILE A 236 1.39 8.72 11.80
CA ILE A 236 0.30 7.73 11.83
C ILE A 236 -0.86 8.25 10.96
N LEU A 237 -1.40 7.38 10.10
CA LEU A 237 -2.71 7.61 9.50
C LEU A 237 -3.76 7.14 10.49
N ARG A 238 -4.58 8.07 11.01
CA ARG A 238 -5.67 7.77 11.92
C ARG A 238 -7.00 7.82 11.18
N ILE A 239 -7.72 6.71 11.17
CA ILE A 239 -9.03 6.56 10.51
C ILE A 239 -10.10 6.46 11.60
N PHE A 240 -11.24 7.13 11.39
CA PHE A 240 -12.37 7.18 12.30
C PHE A 240 -13.62 6.54 11.67
N PRO A 241 -13.70 5.19 11.55
CA PRO A 241 -14.80 4.55 10.84
C PRO A 241 -16.17 4.93 11.43
N GLU A 242 -17.08 5.40 10.57
CA GLU A 242 -18.40 5.87 10.97
C GLU A 242 -19.22 4.73 11.60
N GLY A 243 -19.91 5.03 12.70
CA GLY A 243 -20.74 4.05 13.42
C GLY A 243 -19.93 2.96 14.14
N LYS A 244 -18.60 3.09 14.24
CA LYS A 244 -17.75 2.18 15.02
C LYS A 244 -17.27 2.88 16.29
N SER A 245 -17.11 2.10 17.36
CA SER A 245 -16.57 2.58 18.65
C SER A 245 -15.04 2.70 18.67
N TYR A 246 -14.36 2.18 17.65
CA TYR A 246 -12.92 2.17 17.55
C TYR A 246 -12.39 3.22 16.56
N VAL A 247 -11.15 3.58 16.77
CA VAL A 247 -10.31 4.36 15.84
C VAL A 247 -9.22 3.41 15.34
N ALA A 248 -8.90 3.49 14.05
CA ALA A 248 -7.85 2.66 13.45
C ALA A 248 -6.59 3.50 13.19
N ASP A 249 -5.52 3.21 13.91
CA ASP A 249 -4.21 3.82 13.69
C ASP A 249 -3.36 2.92 12.78
N VAL A 250 -2.90 3.47 11.67
CA VAL A 250 -2.09 2.75 10.67
C VAL A 250 -0.73 3.41 10.55
N GLU A 251 0.28 2.67 11.01
CA GLU A 251 1.68 3.07 10.83
C GLU A 251 2.08 2.98 9.35
N PRO A 252 2.80 3.98 8.81
CA PRO A 252 3.20 4.03 7.41
C PRO A 252 4.45 3.18 7.12
N ILE A 253 4.47 1.94 7.61
CA ILE A 253 5.64 1.05 7.51
C ILE A 253 5.90 0.61 6.06
N PHE A 254 7.15 0.33 5.75
CA PHE A 254 7.58 -0.15 4.44
C PHE A 254 6.83 -1.41 3.97
N ASP A 255 6.47 -1.42 2.67
CA ASP A 255 5.81 -2.53 1.98
C ASP A 255 4.42 -2.91 2.55
N ARG A 256 3.76 -1.94 3.19
CA ARG A 256 2.35 -2.03 3.58
C ARG A 256 1.46 -1.45 2.49
N LEU A 257 0.44 -2.23 2.11
CA LEU A 257 -0.68 -1.81 1.30
C LEU A 257 -1.92 -1.65 2.19
N LEU A 258 -2.65 -0.56 2.01
CA LEU A 258 -3.87 -0.22 2.75
C LEU A 258 -4.99 0.06 1.75
N PHE A 259 -6.17 -0.51 2.00
CA PHE A 259 -7.42 -0.16 1.34
C PHE A 259 -8.41 0.40 2.35
N PHE A 260 -9.20 1.39 1.97
CA PHE A 260 -10.39 1.82 2.72
C PHE A 260 -11.41 2.49 1.80
N TRP A 261 -12.68 2.51 2.20
CA TRP A 261 -13.72 3.24 1.45
C TRP A 261 -13.45 4.73 1.45
N SER A 262 -13.46 5.37 0.28
CA SER A 262 -13.12 6.80 0.13
C SER A 262 -14.18 7.77 0.66
N ASP A 263 -15.42 7.31 0.84
CA ASP A 263 -16.52 8.18 1.24
C ASP A 263 -16.56 8.46 2.76
N ARG A 264 -17.68 9.04 3.22
CA ARG A 264 -17.91 9.47 4.60
C ARG A 264 -17.80 8.37 5.65
N ARG A 265 -17.76 7.09 5.24
CA ARG A 265 -17.51 5.96 6.15
C ARG A 265 -16.14 6.05 6.82
N ASN A 266 -15.14 6.68 6.19
CA ASN A 266 -13.76 6.73 6.72
C ASN A 266 -13.17 8.15 6.74
N PRO A 267 -13.66 9.07 7.57
CA PRO A 267 -12.93 10.28 7.90
C PRO A 267 -11.56 9.91 8.47
N HIS A 268 -10.51 10.58 8.04
CA HIS A 268 -9.15 10.23 8.45
C HIS A 268 -8.21 11.44 8.44
N GLU A 269 -7.12 11.35 9.20
CA GLU A 269 -6.08 12.38 9.31
C GLU A 269 -4.69 11.75 9.28
N VAL A 270 -3.71 12.48 8.76
CA VAL A 270 -2.29 12.13 8.91
C VAL A 270 -1.75 12.95 10.07
N GLN A 271 -1.40 12.28 11.16
CA GLN A 271 -0.77 12.91 12.32
C GLN A 271 0.58 13.55 11.94
N PRO A 272 1.05 14.54 12.71
CA PRO A 272 2.35 15.17 12.49
C PRO A 272 3.47 14.16 12.27
N SER A 273 4.19 14.31 11.16
CA SER A 273 5.36 13.52 10.80
C SER A 273 6.62 14.31 11.16
N TYR A 274 7.57 13.67 11.84
CA TYR A 274 8.85 14.27 12.26
C TYR A 274 10.04 13.70 11.49
N ALA A 275 9.80 12.77 10.58
CA ALA A 275 10.75 12.29 9.57
C ALA A 275 10.11 12.36 8.17
N THR A 276 10.94 12.21 7.13
CA THR A 276 10.47 12.15 5.75
C THR A 276 9.60 10.90 5.56
N ARG A 277 8.33 11.10 5.23
CA ARG A 277 7.33 10.04 5.05
C ARG A 277 6.82 10.03 3.62
N TYR A 278 7.10 8.94 2.91
CA TYR A 278 6.59 8.68 1.57
C TYR A 278 5.36 7.77 1.60
N ALA A 279 4.43 8.05 0.71
CA ALA A 279 3.30 7.19 0.40
C ALA A 279 2.90 7.34 -1.07
N MET A 280 2.34 6.29 -1.65
CA MET A 280 1.73 6.32 -2.98
C MET A 280 0.25 6.00 -2.86
N THR A 281 -0.60 6.89 -3.36
CA THR A 281 -2.06 6.73 -3.29
C THR A 281 -2.66 6.62 -4.68
N VAL A 282 -3.57 5.67 -4.87
CA VAL A 282 -4.50 5.63 -6.01
C VAL A 282 -5.93 5.57 -5.52
N TRP A 283 -6.83 6.21 -6.26
CA TRP A 283 -8.27 6.14 -6.01
C TRP A 283 -8.95 5.41 -7.16
N TYR A 284 -9.70 4.37 -6.82
CA TYR A 284 -10.50 3.61 -7.76
C TYR A 284 -11.91 4.19 -7.86
N PHE A 285 -12.45 4.22 -9.07
CA PHE A 285 -13.74 4.81 -9.37
C PHE A 285 -14.84 3.77 -9.51
N ASP A 286 -15.98 4.05 -8.88
CA ASP A 286 -17.24 3.43 -9.28
C ASP A 286 -17.71 4.05 -10.60
N ALA A 287 -18.09 3.19 -11.55
CA ALA A 287 -18.43 3.61 -12.90
C ALA A 287 -19.68 4.50 -12.95
N GLU A 288 -20.70 4.19 -12.16
CA GLU A 288 -21.99 4.91 -12.18
C GLU A 288 -21.84 6.26 -11.50
N GLU A 289 -21.27 6.30 -10.29
CA GLU A 289 -21.04 7.53 -9.55
C GLU A 289 -20.11 8.49 -10.30
N ARG A 290 -19.03 7.97 -10.91
CA ARG A 290 -18.10 8.79 -11.71
C ARG A 290 -18.78 9.38 -12.95
N ALA A 291 -19.64 8.61 -13.63
CA ALA A 291 -20.38 9.10 -14.79
C ALA A 291 -21.34 10.24 -14.41
N GLU A 292 -22.03 10.11 -13.27
CA GLU A 292 -22.89 11.16 -12.73
C GLU A 292 -22.10 12.41 -12.33
N ALA A 293 -20.96 12.24 -11.67
CA ALA A 293 -20.08 13.35 -11.28
C ALA A 293 -19.59 14.13 -12.51
N LYS A 294 -19.13 13.43 -13.57
CA LYS A 294 -18.74 14.06 -14.83
C LYS A 294 -19.90 14.80 -15.50
N LYS A 295 -21.12 14.26 -15.44
CA LYS A 295 -22.33 14.92 -15.96
C LYS A 295 -22.67 16.19 -15.17
N LYS A 296 -22.65 16.13 -13.84
CA LYS A 296 -22.90 17.29 -12.96
C LYS A 296 -21.88 18.40 -13.22
N PHE A 297 -20.60 18.05 -13.36
CA PHE A 297 -19.56 19.02 -13.68
C PHE A 297 -19.81 19.71 -15.01
N ARG A 298 -20.01 18.96 -16.11
CA ARG A 298 -20.33 19.56 -17.42
C ARG A 298 -21.50 20.52 -17.36
N ASN A 299 -22.58 20.13 -16.70
CA ASN A 299 -23.75 21.01 -16.53
C ASN A 299 -23.44 22.30 -15.77
N LEU A 300 -22.53 22.27 -14.79
CA LEU A 300 -22.11 23.46 -14.04
C LEU A 300 -21.20 24.37 -14.88
N THR A 301 -20.31 23.79 -15.68
CA THR A 301 -19.44 24.52 -16.61
C THR A 301 -20.28 25.19 -17.70
N ASP A 302 -21.23 24.46 -18.29
CA ASP A 302 -22.15 24.95 -19.32
C ASP A 302 -23.09 26.04 -18.77
N ALA A 303 -23.47 25.95 -17.49
CA ALA A 303 -24.27 26.97 -16.80
C ALA A 303 -23.44 28.19 -16.34
N GLY A 304 -22.15 28.26 -16.66
CA GLY A 304 -21.26 29.37 -16.30
C GLY A 304 -21.00 29.52 -14.80
N LYS A 305 -21.15 28.44 -14.02
CA LYS A 305 -21.20 28.50 -12.55
C LYS A 305 -19.95 28.03 -11.79
N THR A 306 -18.86 27.62 -12.44
CA THR A 306 -17.58 27.41 -11.74
C THR A 306 -16.33 27.54 -12.63
N GLU A 307 -15.36 28.35 -12.20
CA GLU A 307 -13.93 28.22 -12.50
C GLU A 307 -13.32 27.25 -11.46
N ALA A 308 -13.11 25.99 -11.84
CA ALA A 308 -12.12 25.09 -11.23
C ALA A 308 -12.03 23.81 -12.06
N ALA A 309 -10.83 23.51 -12.56
CA ALA A 309 -10.56 22.31 -13.32
C ALA A 309 -10.70 21.07 -12.41
N LEU A 310 -11.63 20.18 -12.74
CA LEU A 310 -11.36 18.77 -12.46
C LEU A 310 -10.15 18.43 -13.33
N HIS A 311 -9.04 17.99 -12.71
CA HIS A 311 -7.97 17.35 -13.47
C HIS A 311 -8.61 16.19 -14.25
N GLU A 312 -8.65 16.32 -15.57
CA GLU A 312 -9.09 15.29 -16.48
C GLU A 312 -8.11 14.13 -16.43
N ASP A 313 -8.42 13.15 -15.58
CA ASP A 313 -8.03 11.75 -15.75
C ASP A 313 -9.30 10.86 -15.65
#